data_AF-A0A8J9SAC5-F1
#
_entry.id   AF-A0A8J9SAC5-F1
#
_cell.length_a   1.000
_cell.length_b   1.000
_cell.length_c   1.000
_cell.angle_alpha   90.00
_cell.angle_beta   90.00
_cell.angle_gamma   90.00
#
_symmetry.space_group_name_H-M   'P 1'
#
loop_
_entity.id
_entity.type
_entity.pdbx_description
1 polymer ?
#
loop_
_entity_poly.entity_id
_entity_poly.type
_entity_poly.pdbx_seq_one_letter_code
_entity_poly.pdbx_strand_id
1 'polypeptide(L)'
;VHYVNDTERGVVWEEVIIMLPSYVNLIFLSATTPNTLEFSDWIGRTKRKPVFVIKTDYRPVPLSFNLWAGLKLHTVMEGRDGFLERGFASAANALLPA
;
A
#
# COMPACT_ATOMS: atom_id res chain seq x y z
N VAL A 1 5.85 -5.47 -6.61
CA VAL A 1 6.93 -4.49 -6.89
C VAL A 1 7.25 -3.56 -5.72
N HIS A 2 6.33 -3.26 -4.80
CA HIS A 2 6.62 -2.43 -3.62
C HIS A 2 7.84 -2.86 -2.77
N TYR A 3 8.31 -4.11 -2.89
CA TYR A 3 9.59 -4.59 -2.34
C TYR A 3 10.84 -4.12 -3.10
N VAL A 4 10.73 -3.36 -4.19
CA VAL A 4 11.90 -2.78 -4.87
C VAL A 4 12.65 -1.82 -3.96
N ASN A 5 11.98 -1.22 -2.99
CA ASN A 5 12.62 -0.34 -2.00
C ASN A 5 13.24 -1.11 -0.81
N ASP A 6 13.22 -2.45 -0.85
CA ASP A 6 13.88 -3.30 0.15
C ASP A 6 15.38 -3.33 -0.15
N THR A 7 16.23 -2.99 0.82
CA THR A 7 17.69 -2.87 0.62
C THR A 7 18.37 -4.17 0.26
N GLU A 8 17.83 -5.33 0.67
CA GLU A 8 18.41 -6.63 0.37
C GLU A 8 17.94 -7.16 -1.00
N ARG A 9 16.76 -6.72 -1.46
CA ARG A 9 16.10 -7.29 -2.64
C ARG A 9 16.00 -6.34 -3.83
N GLY A 10 16.11 -5.04 -3.60
CA GLY A 10 15.92 -3.98 -4.60
C GLY A 10 16.90 -4.07 -5.75
N VAL A 11 18.18 -4.31 -5.44
CA VAL A 11 19.26 -4.44 -6.43
C VAL A 11 18.96 -5.54 -7.46
N VAL A 12 18.48 -6.69 -6.99
CA VAL A 12 18.16 -7.82 -7.87
C VAL A 12 17.02 -7.46 -8.84
N TRP A 13 16.01 -6.72 -8.38
CA TRP A 13 14.93 -6.28 -9.24
C TRP A 13 15.40 -5.31 -10.32
N GLU A 14 16.26 -4.36 -9.98
CA GLU A 14 16.83 -3.41 -10.94
C GLU A 14 17.67 -4.12 -12.00
N GLU A 15 18.55 -5.02 -11.58
CA GLU A 15 19.40 -5.81 -12.46
C GLU A 15 18.59 -6.68 -13.44
N VAL A 16 17.59 -7.40 -12.92
CA VAL A 16 16.68 -8.20 -13.76
C VAL A 16 15.96 -7.31 -14.76
N ILE A 17 15.41 -6.19 -14.31
CA ILE A 17 14.73 -5.25 -15.20
C ILE A 17 15.72 -4.78 -16.26
N ILE A 18 16.91 -4.30 -15.93
CA ILE A 18 17.88 -3.79 -16.92
C ILE A 18 18.28 -4.88 -17.93
N MET A 19 18.61 -6.08 -17.47
CA MET A 19 19.17 -7.15 -18.31
C MET A 19 18.14 -7.88 -19.19
N LEU A 20 16.84 -7.75 -18.92
CA LEU A 20 15.82 -8.46 -19.71
C LEU A 20 15.88 -8.14 -21.22
N PRO A 21 15.76 -9.15 -22.10
CA PRO A 21 15.73 -8.93 -23.55
C PRO A 21 14.56 -8.04 -24.00
N SER A 22 14.73 -7.33 -25.13
CA SER A 22 13.76 -6.36 -25.64
C SER A 22 12.41 -6.96 -26.05
N TYR A 23 12.36 -8.25 -26.40
CA TYR A 23 11.10 -8.93 -26.76
C TYR A 23 10.21 -9.25 -25.55
N VAL A 24 10.75 -9.18 -24.32
CA VAL A 24 9.98 -9.49 -23.10
C VAL A 24 9.07 -8.33 -22.74
N ASN A 25 7.79 -8.61 -22.52
CA ASN A 25 6.83 -7.65 -21.98
C ASN A 25 6.75 -7.78 -20.46
N LEU A 26 6.65 -6.64 -19.79
CA LEU A 26 6.69 -6.56 -18.34
C LEU A 26 5.29 -6.24 -17.80
N ILE A 27 4.85 -7.00 -16.81
CA ILE A 27 3.62 -6.73 -16.05
C ILE A 27 4.00 -6.59 -14.59
N PHE A 28 3.72 -5.43 -14.02
CA PHE A 28 4.08 -5.07 -12.66
C PHE A 28 2.85 -4.99 -11.78
N LEU A 29 2.73 -5.90 -10.81
CA LEU A 29 1.67 -5.89 -9.80
C LEU A 29 2.24 -5.44 -8.46
N SER A 30 1.60 -4.45 -7.86
CA SER A 30 2.04 -3.85 -6.60
C SER A 30 0.87 -3.40 -5.73
N ALA A 31 1.12 -3.29 -4.43
CA ALA A 31 0.27 -2.52 -3.53
C ALA A 31 0.40 -1.02 -3.85
N THR A 32 -0.52 -0.22 -3.31
CA THR A 32 -0.55 1.24 -3.46
C THR A 32 0.76 1.84 -2.95
N THR A 33 1.54 2.45 -3.84
CA THR A 33 2.76 3.20 -3.52
C THR A 33 2.65 4.61 -4.09
N PRO A 34 3.19 5.64 -3.41
CA PRO A 34 3.11 7.01 -3.90
C PRO A 34 3.99 7.24 -5.13
N ASN A 35 5.06 6.46 -5.29
CA ASN A 35 6.07 6.70 -6.32
C ASN A 35 5.88 5.90 -7.63
N THR A 36 4.63 5.58 -8.02
CA THR A 36 4.37 4.73 -9.19
C THR A 36 4.77 5.38 -10.52
N LEU A 37 4.65 6.71 -10.64
CA LEU A 37 4.92 7.43 -11.89
C LEU A 37 6.41 7.51 -12.21
N GLU A 38 7.24 7.86 -11.22
CA GLU A 38 8.69 7.90 -11.41
C GLU A 38 9.24 6.53 -11.80
N PHE A 39 8.74 5.49 -11.12
CA PHE A 39 9.12 4.11 -11.40
C PHE A 39 8.72 3.67 -12.82
N SER A 40 7.49 3.99 -13.27
CA SER A 40 7.07 3.66 -14.63
C SER A 40 7.87 4.41 -15.69
N ASP A 41 8.22 5.67 -15.42
CA ASP A 41 9.02 6.49 -16.34
C ASP A 41 10.44 5.95 -16.45
N TRP A 42 11.03 5.51 -15.35
CA TRP A 42 12.35 4.87 -15.36
C TRP A 42 12.34 3.57 -16.16
N ILE A 43 11.34 2.70 -15.99
CA ILE A 43 11.20 1.47 -16.79
C ILE A 43 11.02 1.82 -18.26
N GLY A 44 10.12 2.76 -18.59
CA GLY A 44 9.81 3.14 -19.96
C GLY A 44 11.05 3.66 -20.70
N ARG A 45 11.86 4.48 -20.03
CA ARG A 45 13.16 4.95 -20.55
C ARG A 45 14.17 3.81 -20.72
N THR A 46 14.33 2.98 -19.70
CA THR A 46 15.31 1.87 -19.68
C THR A 46 15.00 0.81 -20.74
N LYS A 47 13.73 0.46 -20.91
CA LYS A 47 13.29 -0.56 -21.87
C LYS A 47 12.89 -0.02 -23.23
N ARG A 48 12.82 1.30 -23.39
CA ARG A 48 12.32 1.96 -24.61
C ARG A 48 10.96 1.38 -25.02
N LYS A 49 10.07 1.22 -24.05
CA LYS A 49 8.71 0.67 -24.22
C LYS A 49 7.69 1.58 -23.55
N PRO A 50 6.47 1.71 -24.11
CA PRO A 50 5.38 2.38 -23.42
C PRO A 50 5.02 1.60 -22.14
N VAL A 51 4.84 2.32 -21.04
CA VAL A 51 4.41 1.78 -19.75
C VAL A 51 3.14 2.49 -19.34
N PHE A 52 2.11 1.73 -19.02
CA PHE A 52 0.81 2.26 -18.59
C PHE A 52 0.62 2.04 -17.10
N VAL A 53 0.41 3.11 -16.35
CA VAL A 53 0.14 3.05 -14.91
C VAL A 53 -1.36 2.98 -14.70
N ILE A 54 -1.82 1.88 -14.10
CA ILE A 54 -3.20 1.69 -13.67
C ILE A 54 -3.18 1.62 -12.15
N LYS A 55 -3.93 2.50 -11.48
CA LYS A 55 -4.00 2.56 -10.02
C LYS A 55 -5.44 2.54 -9.54
N THR A 56 -5.62 2.02 -8.34
CA THR A 56 -6.88 2.07 -7.60
C THR A 56 -6.57 2.63 -6.21
N ASP A 57 -7.24 3.70 -5.84
CA ASP A 57 -7.05 4.45 -4.58
C ASP A 57 -8.03 4.03 -3.48
N TYR A 58 -8.90 3.06 -3.76
CA TYR A 58 -9.85 2.51 -2.80
C TYR A 58 -9.74 0.99 -2.69
N ARG A 59 -10.16 0.47 -1.53
CA ARG A 59 -10.33 -0.97 -1.33
C ARG A 59 -11.74 -1.41 -1.74
N PRO A 60 -11.90 -2.50 -2.53
CA PRO A 60 -13.22 -3.04 -2.86
C PRO A 60 -14.01 -3.50 -1.64
N VAL A 61 -13.30 -4.04 -0.64
CA VAL A 61 -13.87 -4.39 0.67
C VAL A 61 -13.42 -3.32 1.67
N PRO A 62 -14.34 -2.49 2.20
CA PRO A 62 -14.01 -1.49 3.21
C PRO A 62 -13.48 -2.16 4.49
N LEU A 63 -12.59 -1.46 5.21
CA LEU A 63 -12.04 -1.93 6.49
C LEU A 63 -12.69 -1.19 7.64
N SER A 64 -12.92 -1.89 8.75
CA SER A 64 -13.27 -1.28 10.04
C SER A 64 -12.13 -1.47 11.02
N PHE A 65 -11.65 -0.37 11.60
CA PHE A 65 -10.58 -0.39 12.59
C PHE A 65 -11.21 -0.36 13.98
N ASN A 66 -10.81 -1.30 14.81
CA ASN A 66 -11.35 -1.49 16.16
C ASN A 66 -10.22 -1.50 17.18
N LEU A 67 -10.47 -0.93 18.35
CA LEU A 67 -9.61 -1.05 19.53
C LEU A 67 -10.20 -2.07 20.49
N TRP A 68 -9.36 -2.92 21.08
CA TRP A 68 -9.74 -3.84 22.14
C TRP A 68 -9.41 -3.22 23.50
N ALA A 69 -10.43 -2.90 24.30
CA ALA A 69 -10.29 -2.28 25.61
C ALA A 69 -11.46 -2.66 26.53
N GLY A 70 -11.17 -2.97 27.80
CA GLY A 70 -12.19 -3.40 28.77
C GLY A 70 -12.98 -4.63 28.33
N LEU A 71 -12.31 -5.61 27.71
CA LEU A 71 -12.92 -6.83 27.14
C LEU A 71 -14.00 -6.57 26.07
N LYS A 72 -13.95 -5.41 25.40
CA LYS A 72 -14.88 -5.02 24.35
C LYS A 72 -14.13 -4.44 23.14
N LEU A 73 -14.67 -4.66 21.94
CA LEU A 73 -14.26 -3.98 20.71
C LEU A 73 -14.92 -2.61 20.61
N HIS A 74 -14.14 -1.59 20.30
CA HIS A 74 -14.58 -0.21 20.07
C HIS A 74 -14.17 0.23 18.67
N THR A 75 -15.14 0.46 17.78
CA THR A 75 -14.87 0.90 16.40
C THR A 75 -14.37 2.34 16.37
N VAL A 76 -13.17 2.57 15.83
CA VAL A 76 -12.54 3.91 15.73
C VAL A 76 -12.49 4.45 14.32
N MET A 77 -12.77 3.64 13.31
CA MET A 77 -12.89 4.05 11.91
C MET A 77 -13.68 2.97 11.16
N GLU A 78 -14.56 3.38 10.26
CA GLU A 78 -15.40 2.46 9.49
C GLU A 78 -15.39 2.83 8.01
N GLY A 79 -14.89 1.92 7.18
CA GLY A 79 -14.83 2.08 5.74
C GLY A 79 -14.01 3.30 5.29
N ARG A 80 -14.69 4.23 4.60
CA ARG A 80 -14.11 5.52 4.19
C ARG A 80 -14.50 6.66 5.13
N ASP A 81 -15.34 6.38 6.12
CA ASP A 81 -15.70 7.36 7.11
C ASP A 81 -14.47 7.65 7.95
N GLY A 82 -14.27 8.93 8.25
CA GLY A 82 -13.10 9.40 8.98
C GLY A 82 -12.99 8.81 10.39
N PHE A 83 -12.00 9.30 11.12
CA PHE A 83 -11.77 8.87 12.50
C PHE A 83 -13.00 9.14 13.40
N LEU A 84 -13.47 8.11 14.10
CA LEU A 84 -14.60 8.15 15.01
C LEU A 84 -14.11 8.46 16.44
N GLU A 85 -14.08 9.74 16.79
CA GLU A 85 -13.64 10.20 18.13
C GLU A 85 -14.40 9.53 19.27
N ARG A 86 -15.71 9.27 19.09
CA ARG A 86 -16.56 8.59 20.09
C ARG A 86 -16.06 7.19 20.41
N GLY A 87 -15.65 6.42 19.39
CA GLY A 87 -15.12 5.08 19.58
C GLY A 87 -13.79 5.09 20.32
N PHE A 88 -12.95 6.09 20.02
CA PHE A 88 -11.68 6.28 20.71
C PHE A 88 -11.87 6.67 22.18
N ALA A 89 -12.74 7.64 22.47
CA ALA A 89 -13.08 8.04 23.84
C ALA A 89 -13.66 6.88 24.66
N SER A 90 -14.54 6.07 24.05
CA SER A 90 -15.08 4.85 24.66
C SER A 90 -13.99 3.83 25.00
N ALA A 91 -13.04 3.61 24.09
CA ALA A 91 -11.91 2.72 24.33
C ALA A 91 -10.99 3.25 25.45
N ALA A 92 -10.71 4.55 25.47
CA ALA A 92 -9.86 5.19 26.48
C ALA A 92 -10.48 5.07 27.88
N ASN A 93 -11.78 5.36 28.01
CA ASN A 93 -12.50 5.22 29.27
C ASN A 93 -12.53 3.76 29.77
N ALA A 94 -12.58 2.78 28.86
CA ALA A 94 -12.54 1.36 29.22
C ALA A 94 -11.17 0.87 29.74
N LEU A 95 -10.12 1.68 29.64
CA LEU A 95 -8.78 1.40 30.20
C LEU A 95 -8.54 2.09 31.55
N LEU A 96 -9.40 3.04 31.95
CA LEU A 96 -9.26 3.70 33.24
C LEU A 96 -9.61 2.73 34.37
N PRO A 97 -8.80 2.67 35.45
CA PRO A 97 -9.19 1.94 36.66
C PRO A 97 -10.49 2.54 37.21
N ALA A 98 -11.37 1.66 37.72
CA ALA A 98 -12.62 2.05 38.38
C ALA A 98 -12.38 2.95 39.59
#